data_AF-A0A1A8N5F3-F1
#
_entry.id   AF-A0A1A8N5F3-F1
#
_cell.length_a   1.000
_cell.length_b   1.000
_cell.length_c   1.000
_cell.angle_alpha   90.00
_cell.angle_beta   90.00
_cell.angle_gamma   90.00
#
_symmetry.space_group_name_H-M   'P 1'
#
loop_
_entity.id
_entity.type
_entity.pdbx_description
1 polymer ?
#
loop_
_entity_poly.entity_id
_entity_poly.type
_entity_poly.pdbx_seq_one_letter_code
_entity_poly.pdbx_strand_id
1 'polypeptide(L)'
;HNSTLSFLCFSSGNFKRWPPYKLGKPCASCPNNCVDNLCTNPCPYINKYINCPKLKNTTGCSNELVSAWCPASCNCSSEIIPIY
;
A
#
# COMPACT_ATOMS: atom_id res chain seq x y z
N HIS A 1 -24.78 17.71 -22.40
CA HIS A 1 -24.20 18.09 -21.09
C HIS A 1 -22.95 17.23 -20.89
N ASN A 2 -21.79 17.71 -21.36
CA ASN A 2 -20.53 16.97 -21.37
C ASN A 2 -19.85 17.15 -20.01
N SER A 3 -20.09 16.22 -19.08
CA SER A 3 -19.33 16.16 -17.84
C SER A 3 -18.06 15.35 -18.10
N THR A 4 -17.00 16.04 -18.51
CA THR A 4 -15.65 15.47 -18.54
C THR A 4 -15.27 15.10 -17.10
N LEU A 5 -15.45 13.84 -16.72
CA LEU A 5 -14.96 13.33 -15.44
C LEU A 5 -13.44 13.26 -15.52
N SER A 6 -12.78 14.32 -15.09
CA SER A 6 -11.34 14.34 -14.88
C SER A 6 -11.01 13.44 -13.68
N PHE A 7 -10.79 12.15 -13.93
CA PHE A 7 -10.19 11.24 -12.95
C PHE A 7 -8.70 11.60 -12.82
N LEU A 8 -8.39 12.53 -11.93
CA LEU A 8 -7.02 12.80 -11.50
C LEU A 8 -6.57 11.64 -10.60
N CYS A 9 -5.79 10.71 -11.15
CA CYS A 9 -5.17 9.64 -10.38
C CYS A 9 -3.93 10.19 -9.63
N PHE A 10 -4.08 10.52 -8.34
CA PHE A 10 -3.02 11.05 -7.48
C PHE A 10 -2.11 9.98 -6.87
N SER A 11 -1.91 8.85 -7.54
CA SER A 11 -0.94 7.86 -7.08
C SER A 11 0.43 8.19 -7.64
N SER A 12 1.31 8.77 -6.84
CA SER A 12 2.75 8.81 -7.14
C SER A 12 3.26 7.37 -7.23
N GLY A 13 3.26 6.80 -8.44
CA GLY A 13 3.60 5.40 -8.68
C GLY A 13 4.43 5.27 -9.95
N ASN A 14 5.72 5.56 -9.87
CA ASN A 14 6.68 5.40 -10.97
C ASN A 14 8.10 5.16 -10.42
N PHE A 15 8.25 4.21 -9.50
CA PHE A 15 9.56 3.87 -8.95
C PHE A 15 10.37 3.08 -9.97
N LYS A 16 11.51 3.62 -10.42
CA LYS A 16 12.35 3.11 -11.52
C LYS A 16 12.82 1.64 -11.37
N ARG A 17 12.61 0.99 -10.22
CA ARG A 17 12.96 -0.41 -9.95
C ARG A 17 11.85 -1.23 -9.28
N TRP A 18 10.65 -0.66 -9.10
CA TRP A 18 9.54 -1.37 -8.47
C TRP A 18 8.45 -1.65 -9.50
N PRO A 19 8.11 -2.92 -9.78
CA PRO A 19 7.02 -3.20 -10.69
C PRO A 19 5.73 -2.60 -10.12
N PRO A 20 4.90 -1.94 -10.94
CA PRO A 20 3.73 -1.20 -10.47
C PRO A 20 2.66 -2.09 -9.83
N TYR A 21 2.72 -3.40 -10.07
CA TYR A 21 1.84 -4.40 -9.51
C TYR A 21 2.58 -5.71 -9.23
N LYS A 22 2.06 -6.50 -8.29
CA LYS A 22 2.51 -7.87 -8.07
C LYS A 22 1.88 -8.77 -9.14
N LEU A 23 2.68 -9.69 -9.70
CA LEU A 23 2.19 -10.73 -10.59
C LEU A 23 1.33 -11.72 -9.80
N GLY A 24 0.16 -12.08 -10.34
CA GLY A 24 -0.74 -13.05 -9.72
C GLY A 24 -2.17 -12.95 -10.23
N LYS A 25 -3.06 -13.74 -9.62
CA LYS A 25 -4.51 -13.62 -9.84
C LYS A 25 -5.00 -12.26 -9.36
N PRO A 26 -5.99 -11.65 -10.05
CA PRO A 26 -6.60 -10.41 -9.60
C PRO A 26 -7.10 -10.57 -8.15
N CYS A 27 -6.90 -9.53 -7.35
CA CYS A 27 -7.31 -9.46 -5.94
C CYS A 27 -6.79 -10.55 -5.00
N ALA A 28 -5.76 -11.34 -5.37
CA ALA A 28 -5.19 -12.36 -4.49
C ALA A 28 -4.66 -11.79 -3.16
N SER A 29 -4.30 -10.50 -3.12
CA SER A 29 -3.88 -9.81 -1.90
C SER A 29 -5.03 -9.19 -1.09
N CYS A 30 -6.26 -9.18 -1.60
CA CYS A 30 -7.42 -8.51 -1.02
C CYS A 30 -8.73 -9.28 -1.31
N PRO A 31 -8.85 -10.57 -0.92
CA PRO A 31 -9.95 -11.44 -1.34
C PRO A 31 -11.34 -10.93 -0.93
N ASN A 32 -11.44 -10.19 0.19
CA ASN A 32 -12.68 -9.65 0.72
C ASN A 32 -12.96 -8.19 0.29
N ASN A 33 -12.02 -7.56 -0.43
CA ASN A 33 -12.09 -6.14 -0.79
C ASN A 33 -11.75 -5.96 -2.28
N CYS A 34 -12.47 -6.69 -3.12
CA CYS A 34 -12.27 -6.72 -4.56
C CYS A 34 -13.51 -6.23 -5.29
N VAL A 35 -13.37 -5.18 -6.10
CA VAL A 35 -14.41 -4.68 -7.00
C VAL A 35 -13.78 -4.49 -8.36
N ASP A 36 -14.38 -5.08 -9.41
CA ASP A 36 -13.88 -5.00 -10.80
C ASP A 36 -12.41 -5.40 -10.98
N ASN A 37 -11.93 -6.39 -10.22
CA ASN A 37 -10.53 -6.83 -10.16
C ASN A 37 -9.53 -5.83 -9.55
N LEU A 38 -10.02 -4.77 -8.89
CA LEU A 38 -9.23 -3.82 -8.12
C LEU A 38 -9.46 -3.98 -6.62
N CYS A 39 -8.38 -3.88 -5.84
CA CYS A 39 -8.45 -3.80 -4.39
C CYS A 39 -9.04 -2.44 -3.96
N THR A 40 -10.02 -2.45 -3.06
CA THR A 40 -10.70 -1.25 -2.56
C THR A 40 -10.38 -0.94 -1.10
N ASN A 41 -9.34 -1.57 -0.53
CA ASN A 41 -8.92 -1.43 0.85
C ASN A 41 -7.51 -0.81 0.97
N PRO A 42 -7.30 0.47 0.61
CA PRO A 42 -6.02 1.13 0.81
C PRO A 42 -5.73 1.33 2.31
N CYS A 43 -4.47 1.16 2.70
CA CYS A 43 -4.02 1.46 4.05
C CYS A 43 -4.01 2.99 4.26
N PRO A 44 -4.60 3.53 5.34
CA PRO A 44 -4.64 4.97 5.58
C PRO A 44 -3.29 5.54 6.03
N TYR A 45 -2.35 4.70 6.43
CA TYR A 45 -1.02 5.09 6.88
C TYR A 45 0.02 4.92 5.77
N ILE A 46 1.08 5.73 5.83
CA ILE A 46 2.18 5.68 4.86
C ILE A 46 3.47 5.34 5.61
N ASN A 47 4.24 4.40 5.07
CA ASN A 47 5.58 4.11 5.57
C ASN A 47 6.55 5.21 5.14
N LYS A 48 7.40 5.66 6.07
CA LYS A 48 8.47 6.62 5.78
C LYS A 48 9.61 5.99 4.97
N TYR A 49 9.83 4.68 5.12
CA TYR A 49 10.90 3.96 4.44
C TYR A 49 10.39 2.71 3.72
N ILE A 50 10.97 2.42 2.56
CA ILE A 50 10.62 1.24 1.76
C ILE A 50 11.05 -0.09 2.42
N ASN A 51 12.04 -0.06 3.31
CA ASN A 51 12.51 -1.23 4.06
C ASN A 51 11.67 -1.53 5.31
N CYS A 52 10.56 -0.82 5.53
CA CYS A 52 9.64 -1.07 6.64
C CYS A 52 9.16 -2.52 6.78
N PRO A 53 8.90 -3.29 5.70
CA PRO A 53 8.59 -4.72 5.82
C PRO A 53 9.73 -5.52 6.48
N LYS A 54 10.99 -5.17 6.18
CA LYS A 54 12.15 -5.80 6.80
C LYS A 54 12.29 -5.36 8.26
N LEU A 55 12.14 -4.07 8.54
CA LEU A 55 12.23 -3.52 9.91
C LEU A 55 11.17 -4.11 10.85
N LYS A 56 9.94 -4.26 10.37
CA LYS A 56 8.86 -4.94 11.12
C LYS A 56 9.27 -6.37 11.48
N ASN A 57 9.86 -7.11 10.56
CA ASN A 57 10.23 -8.51 10.80
C ASN A 57 11.47 -8.66 11.68
N THR A 58 12.46 -7.77 11.58
CA THR A 58 13.71 -7.89 12.36
C THR A 58 13.61 -7.27 13.75
N THR A 59 12.90 -6.16 13.87
CA THR A 59 12.89 -5.33 15.09
C THR A 59 11.52 -5.35 15.78
N GLY A 60 10.44 -5.57 15.02
CA GLY A 60 9.08 -5.57 15.54
C GLY A 60 8.49 -4.17 15.69
N CYS A 61 7.16 -4.12 15.72
CA CYS A 61 6.39 -2.89 15.90
C CYS A 61 6.34 -2.39 17.35
N SER A 62 6.79 -3.21 18.32
CA SER A 62 6.95 -2.79 19.72
C SER A 62 8.08 -1.76 19.89
N ASN A 63 8.97 -1.64 18.90
CA ASN A 63 10.00 -0.60 18.90
C ASN A 63 9.38 0.73 18.46
N GLU A 64 9.55 1.76 19.29
CA GLU A 64 8.97 3.09 19.09
C GLU A 64 9.40 3.72 17.76
N LEU A 65 10.66 3.56 17.34
CA LEU A 65 11.16 4.08 16.07
C LEU A 65 10.53 3.36 14.88
N VAL A 66 10.35 2.05 14.96
CA VAL A 66 9.70 1.26 13.90
C VAL A 66 8.23 1.63 13.81
N SER A 67 7.54 1.78 14.94
CA SER A 67 6.15 2.23 14.97
C SER A 67 5.99 3.63 14.36
N ALA A 68 6.93 4.55 14.64
CA ALA A 68 6.89 5.91 14.12
C ALA A 68 7.23 5.99 12.62
N TRP A 69 8.20 5.21 12.14
CA TRP A 69 8.64 5.26 10.74
C TRP A 69 7.84 4.33 9.82
N CYS A 70 7.25 3.29 10.36
CA CYS A 70 6.56 2.25 9.61
C CYS A 70 5.11 2.05 10.05
N PRO A 71 4.30 3.11 10.19
CA PRO A 71 2.94 3.00 10.72
C PRO A 71 2.05 2.14 9.81
N ALA A 72 2.26 2.17 8.49
CA ALA A 72 1.51 1.33 7.57
C ALA A 72 1.84 -0.16 7.75
N SER A 73 3.12 -0.50 7.85
CA SER A 73 3.52 -1.89 8.11
C SER A 73 3.02 -2.40 9.46
N CYS A 74 2.93 -1.54 10.46
CA CYS A 74 2.55 -1.93 11.82
C CYS A 74 1.04 -2.00 12.05
N ASN A 75 0.28 -1.06 11.46
CA ASN A 75 -1.16 -0.95 11.74
C ASN A 75 -2.02 -1.62 10.67
N CYS A 76 -1.55 -1.69 9.42
CA CYS A 76 -2.29 -2.34 8.34
C CYS A 76 -1.89 -3.80 8.21
N SER A 77 -2.88 -4.68 8.26
CA SER A 77 -2.69 -6.14 8.21
C SER A 77 -3.23 -6.74 6.92
N SER A 78 -4.35 -6.21 6.43
CA SER A 78 -5.06 -6.71 5.23
C SER A 78 -5.12 -5.67 4.11
N GLU A 79 -4.82 -4.42 4.43
CA GLU A 79 -4.93 -3.28 3.55
C GLU A 79 -3.71 -3.16 2.63
N ILE A 80 -3.95 -2.59 1.45
CA ILE A 80 -2.90 -2.34 0.47
C ILE A 80 -2.07 -1.15 0.92
N ILE A 81 -0.82 -1.40 1.30
CA ILE A 81 0.12 -0.36 1.71
C ILE A 81 0.64 0.37 0.47
N PRO A 82 0.39 1.67 0.31
CA PRO A 82 0.96 2.45 -0.77
C PRO A 82 2.48 2.59 -0.58
N ILE A 83 3.21 2.53 -1.69
CA ILE A 83 4.66 2.79 -1.71
C ILE A 83 4.82 4.24 -2.18
N TYR A 84 5.47 5.07 -1.36
CA TYR A 84 5.79 6.47 -1.66
C TYR A 84 7.30 6.67 -1.80
#